data_AF-A0A522V0C9-F1
#
_entry.id   AF-A0A522V0C9-F1
#
_cell.length_a   1.000
_cell.length_b   1.000
_cell.length_c   1.000
_cell.angle_alpha   90.00
_cell.angle_beta   90.00
_cell.angle_gamma   90.00
#
_symmetry.space_group_name_H-M   'P 1'
#
loop_
_entity.id
_entity.type
_entity.pdbx_description
1 polymer ?
#
loop_
_entity_poly.entity_id
_entity_poly.type
_entity_poly.pdbx_seq_one_letter_code
_entity_poly.pdbx_strand_id
1 'polypeptide(L)'
;MNNYHSIFRKILWRVLPAALLIIWGWVEIGTSFGVFSQLLVGLLLCFLGILIIAPPLSELAAEMFSFIYNPTAPPEQNVLTGEEAKKSYEKRFAELYEISVREAQRVDVYIEMIDIAFNEFKDGNRALSVLYKGLKVLQKKEDREAMSDAFNKAKAGIRLKIV
;
A
#
# COMPACT_ATOMS: atom_id res chain seq x y z
N MET A 1 -6.04 -13.87 0.77
CA MET A 1 -7.39 -14.41 1.05
C MET A 1 -8.05 -13.51 2.07
N ASN A 2 -9.16 -12.87 1.69
CA ASN A 2 -9.69 -11.69 2.37
C ASN A 2 -10.30 -12.04 3.73
N ASN A 3 -9.77 -11.42 4.79
CA ASN A 3 -10.11 -11.67 6.20
C ASN A 3 -11.33 -10.86 6.69
N TYR A 4 -12.17 -10.32 5.80
CA TYR A 4 -13.32 -9.46 6.14
C TYR A 4 -14.30 -10.12 7.11
N HIS A 5 -14.54 -11.42 6.99
CA HIS A 5 -15.42 -12.14 7.91
C HIS A 5 -14.89 -12.19 9.35
N SER A 6 -13.57 -12.21 9.54
CA SER A 6 -12.97 -12.23 10.89
C SER A 6 -13.08 -10.88 11.58
N ILE A 7 -12.96 -9.79 10.82
CA ILE A 7 -13.09 -8.40 11.30
C ILE A 7 -14.55 -8.12 11.63
N PHE A 8 -15.48 -8.46 10.73
CA PHE A 8 -16.91 -8.28 10.95
C PHE A 8 -17.40 -9.04 12.19
N ARG A 9 -16.92 -10.27 12.41
CA ARG A 9 -17.28 -11.07 13.60
C ARG A 9 -16.75 -10.47 14.89
N LYS A 10 -15.55 -9.88 14.89
CA LYS A 10 -14.98 -9.17 16.05
C LYS A 10 -15.74 -7.88 16.36
N ILE A 11 -16.14 -7.14 15.34
CA ILE A 11 -16.97 -5.94 15.49
C ILE A 11 -18.34 -6.32 16.05
N LEU A 12 -19.01 -7.31 15.47
CA LEU A 12 -20.34 -7.75 15.90
C LEU A 12 -20.38 -8.17 17.38
N TRP A 13 -19.35 -8.90 17.85
CA TRP A 13 -19.24 -9.33 19.24
C TRP A 13 -18.93 -8.20 20.24
N ARG A 14 -18.36 -7.08 19.79
CA ARG A 14 -18.06 -5.92 20.63
C ARG A 14 -19.19 -4.89 20.63
N VAL A 15 -19.89 -4.77 19.51
CA VAL A 15 -21.02 -3.84 19.34
C VAL A 15 -22.22 -4.27 20.17
N LEU A 16 -22.51 -5.57 20.26
CA LEU A 16 -23.62 -6.09 21.07
C LEU A 16 -23.57 -5.69 22.56
N PRO A 17 -22.50 -5.99 23.32
CA PRO A 17 -22.44 -5.61 24.74
C PRO A 17 -22.39 -4.10 24.94
N ALA A 18 -21.76 -3.36 24.03
CA ALA A 18 -21.71 -1.91 24.13
C ALA A 18 -23.04 -1.22 23.80
N ALA A 19 -23.79 -1.74 22.83
CA ALA A 19 -25.16 -1.27 22.55
C ALA A 19 -26.08 -1.51 23.76
N LEU A 20 -25.96 -2.67 24.42
CA LEU A 20 -26.72 -2.94 25.66
C LEU A 20 -26.39 -1.94 26.77
N LEU A 21 -25.12 -1.60 26.98
CA LEU A 21 -24.69 -0.62 27.98
C LEU A 21 -25.21 0.79 27.67
N ILE A 22 -25.18 1.21 26.40
CA ILE A 22 -25.67 2.53 25.97
C ILE A 22 -27.20 2.61 26.11
N ILE A 23 -27.93 1.58 25.68
CA ILE A 23 -29.40 1.52 25.81
C ILE A 23 -29.79 1.58 27.28
N TRP A 24 -29.11 0.80 28.14
CA TRP A 24 -29.40 0.78 29.56
C TRP A 24 -29.05 2.11 30.24
N GLY A 25 -27.90 2.71 29.93
CA GLY A 25 -27.54 4.05 30.41
C GLY A 25 -28.55 5.12 29.99
N TRP A 26 -29.10 5.02 28.76
CA TRP A 26 -30.12 5.93 28.27
C TRP A 26 -31.48 5.75 28.97
N VAL A 27 -31.87 4.51 29.25
CA VAL A 27 -33.07 4.19 30.03
C VAL A 27 -32.95 4.78 31.43
N GLU A 28 -31.83 4.57 32.12
CA GLU A 28 -31.58 5.15 33.45
C GLU A 28 -31.66 6.67 33.43
N ILE A 29 -31.10 7.34 32.42
CA ILE A 29 -31.21 8.80 32.27
C ILE A 29 -32.67 9.23 32.06
N GLY A 30 -33.43 8.50 31.23
CA GLY A 30 -34.82 8.83 30.88
C GLY A 30 -35.83 8.57 31.99
N THR A 31 -35.57 7.59 32.88
CA THR A 31 -36.46 7.27 34.01
C THR A 31 -36.16 8.10 35.26
N SER A 32 -35.04 8.82 35.28
CA SER A 32 -34.53 9.53 36.45
C SER A 32 -34.94 11.00 36.50
N PHE A 33 -36.23 11.27 36.66
CA PHE A 33 -36.68 12.63 37.00
C PHE A 33 -36.32 12.95 38.46
N GLY A 34 -35.22 13.69 38.65
CA GLY A 34 -34.86 14.31 39.93
C GLY A 34 -33.79 13.60 40.78
N VAL A 35 -33.24 12.48 40.32
CA VAL A 35 -32.21 11.72 41.06
C VAL A 35 -30.84 11.90 40.39
N PHE A 36 -30.03 12.81 40.91
CA PHE A 36 -28.72 13.17 40.35
C PHE A 36 -27.74 11.98 40.28
N SER A 37 -27.82 11.04 41.22
CA SER A 37 -26.97 9.84 41.23
C SER A 37 -27.26 8.88 40.07
N GLN A 38 -28.53 8.72 39.68
CA GLN A 38 -28.90 7.86 38.54
C GLN A 38 -28.50 8.50 37.20
N LEU A 39 -28.55 9.83 37.12
CA LEU A 39 -28.01 10.59 36.00
C LEU A 39 -26.50 10.33 35.81
N LEU A 40 -25.71 10.38 36.89
CA LEU A 40 -24.28 10.06 36.85
C LEU A 40 -24.01 8.62 36.43
N VAL A 41 -24.76 7.66 36.98
CA VAL A 41 -24.61 6.23 36.66
C VAL A 41 -24.93 5.97 35.18
N GLY A 42 -26.03 6.53 34.67
CA GLY A 42 -26.39 6.40 33.26
C GLY A 42 -25.36 7.02 32.31
N LEU A 43 -24.81 8.19 32.67
CA LEU A 43 -23.76 8.86 31.88
C LEU A 43 -22.46 8.03 31.87
N LEU A 44 -22.10 7.43 32.99
CA LEU A 44 -20.92 6.57 33.12
C LEU A 44 -21.06 5.28 32.30
N LEU A 45 -22.26 4.67 32.29
CA LEU A 45 -22.57 3.50 31.46
C LEU A 45 -22.50 3.82 29.97
N CYS A 46 -23.05 4.96 29.54
CA CYS A 46 -22.91 5.44 28.17
C CYS A 46 -21.45 5.67 27.78
N PHE A 47 -20.64 6.27 28.68
CA PHE A 47 -19.22 6.52 28.43
C PHE A 47 -18.43 5.21 28.27
N LEU A 48 -18.71 4.21 29.10
CA LEU A 48 -18.09 2.88 28.99
C LEU A 48 -18.49 2.18 27.68
N GLY A 49 -19.76 2.28 27.27
CA GLY A 49 -20.21 1.74 25.99
C GLY A 49 -19.53 2.41 24.79
N ILE A 50 -19.35 3.73 24.83
CA ILE A 50 -18.61 4.47 23.79
C ILE A 50 -17.14 4.04 23.75
N LEU A 51 -16.46 3.88 24.89
CA LEU A 51 -15.08 3.41 24.94
C LEU A 51 -14.87 2.05 24.27
N ILE A 52 -15.86 1.16 24.36
CA ILE A 52 -15.80 -0.17 23.74
C ILE A 52 -16.00 -0.11 22.22
N ILE A 53 -16.85 0.81 21.73
CA ILE A 53 -17.17 0.98 20.30
C ILE A 53 -16.19 1.94 19.60
N ALA A 54 -15.54 2.83 20.34
CA ALA A 54 -14.68 3.86 19.76
C ALA A 54 -13.54 3.30 18.89
N PRO A 55 -12.79 2.26 19.30
CA PRO A 55 -11.74 1.68 18.45
C PRO A 55 -12.24 1.16 17.08
N PRO A 56 -13.23 0.24 17.00
CA PRO A 56 -13.71 -0.23 15.69
C PRO A 56 -14.41 0.86 14.87
N LEU A 57 -15.07 1.82 15.52
CA LEU A 57 -15.68 2.95 14.82
C LEU A 57 -14.63 3.89 14.22
N SER A 58 -13.50 4.08 14.91
CA SER A 58 -12.38 4.87 14.42
C SER A 58 -11.64 4.19 13.26
N GLU A 59 -11.51 2.86 13.27
CA GLU A 59 -10.94 2.08 12.17
C GLU A 59 -11.84 2.17 10.92
N LEU A 60 -13.16 2.03 11.09
CA LEU A 60 -14.12 2.12 9.99
C LEU A 60 -14.21 3.54 9.41
N ALA A 61 -14.19 4.56 10.28
CA ALA A 61 -14.09 5.95 9.83
C ALA A 61 -12.77 6.19 9.10
N ALA A 62 -11.64 5.70 9.63
CA ALA A 62 -10.34 5.84 8.97
C ALA A 62 -10.33 5.19 7.58
N GLU A 63 -10.92 4.01 7.40
CA GLU A 63 -11.07 3.39 6.07
C GLU A 63 -11.91 4.27 5.13
N MET A 64 -13.09 4.74 5.57
CA MET A 64 -13.99 5.56 4.75
C MET A 64 -13.41 6.93 4.39
N PHE A 65 -12.65 7.55 5.30
CA PHE A 65 -12.06 8.87 5.12
C PHE A 65 -10.62 8.83 4.56
N SER A 66 -9.99 7.66 4.48
CA SER A 66 -8.64 7.48 3.89
C SER A 66 -8.57 7.98 2.44
N PHE A 67 -9.64 7.78 1.67
CA PHE A 67 -9.76 8.24 0.28
C PHE A 67 -9.75 9.78 0.16
N ILE A 68 -10.22 10.49 1.18
CA ILE A 68 -10.32 11.96 1.18
C ILE A 68 -9.00 12.60 1.61
N TYR A 69 -8.27 11.98 2.54
CA TYR A 69 -7.02 12.53 3.07
C TYR A 69 -5.76 12.09 2.32
N ASN A 70 -5.83 11.04 1.48
CA ASN A 70 -4.65 10.58 0.75
C ASN A 70 -5.01 10.00 -0.64
N PRO A 71 -5.27 10.85 -1.65
CA PRO A 71 -5.64 10.40 -3.00
C PRO A 71 -4.51 9.64 -3.74
N THR A 72 -3.35 9.42 -3.11
CA THR A 72 -2.18 8.73 -3.67
C THR A 72 -1.66 7.58 -2.80
N ALA A 73 -2.31 7.23 -1.68
CA ALA A 73 -1.94 6.01 -0.96
C ALA A 73 -2.49 4.81 -1.72
N PRO A 74 -1.64 3.92 -2.27
CA PRO A 74 -2.12 2.67 -2.83
C PRO A 74 -2.79 1.86 -1.70
N PRO A 75 -3.87 1.11 -2.03
CA PRO A 75 -4.56 0.26 -1.06
C PRO A 75 -3.54 -0.71 -0.48
N GLU A 76 -3.48 -0.80 0.85
CA GLU A 76 -2.61 -1.68 1.63
C GLU A 76 -1.33 -2.05 0.88
N GLN A 77 -0.27 -1.25 1.06
CA GLN A 77 1.06 -1.78 0.80
C GLN A 77 1.17 -3.09 1.59
N ASN A 78 0.96 -4.22 0.91
CA ASN A 78 1.70 -5.43 1.16
C ASN A 78 3.13 -4.95 1.17
N VAL A 79 3.64 -4.61 2.36
CA VAL A 79 5.05 -4.34 2.59
C VAL A 79 5.67 -5.69 2.33
N LEU A 80 5.91 -5.99 1.05
CA LEU A 80 6.66 -7.14 0.61
C LEU A 80 7.91 -7.07 1.45
N THR A 81 8.12 -8.10 2.25
CA THR A 81 9.36 -8.22 3.00
C THR A 81 10.52 -8.13 2.00
N GLY A 82 11.71 -7.66 2.42
CA GLY A 82 12.82 -7.39 1.49
C GLY A 82 13.14 -8.57 0.56
N GLU A 83 12.88 -9.81 1.00
CA GLU A 83 13.01 -11.01 0.17
C GLU A 83 11.90 -11.20 -0.87
N GLU A 84 10.64 -10.91 -0.55
CA GLU A 84 9.51 -11.03 -1.49
C GLU A 84 9.57 -9.93 -2.56
N ALA A 85 9.97 -8.71 -2.17
CA ALA A 85 10.20 -7.62 -3.11
C ALA A 85 11.31 -8.00 -4.10
N LYS A 86 12.44 -8.51 -3.58
CA LYS A 86 13.55 -8.98 -4.41
C LYS A 86 13.14 -10.09 -5.38
N LYS A 87 12.38 -11.09 -4.92
CA LYS A 87 11.85 -12.16 -5.79
C LYS A 87 10.93 -11.61 -6.88
N SER A 88 10.10 -10.61 -6.55
CA SER A 88 9.23 -9.93 -7.53
C SER A 88 10.06 -9.22 -8.61
N TYR A 89 11.08 -8.45 -8.22
CA TYR A 89 11.96 -7.78 -9.17
C TYR A 89 12.81 -8.77 -9.99
N GLU A 90 13.27 -9.87 -9.40
CA GLU A 90 13.97 -10.93 -10.14
C GLU A 90 13.09 -11.56 -11.21
N LYS A 91 11.83 -11.86 -10.88
CA LYS A 91 10.84 -12.35 -11.85
C LYS A 91 10.60 -11.33 -12.96
N ARG A 92 10.39 -10.06 -12.60
CA ARG A 92 10.17 -8.98 -13.56
C ARG A 92 11.35 -8.79 -14.50
N PHE A 93 12.57 -8.81 -13.96
CA PHE A 93 13.79 -8.71 -14.75
C PHE A 93 13.94 -9.89 -15.73
N ALA A 94 13.57 -11.10 -15.32
CA ALA A 94 13.57 -12.27 -16.20
C ALA A 94 12.55 -12.12 -17.34
N GLU A 95 11.32 -11.66 -17.04
CA GLU A 95 10.30 -11.38 -18.06
C GLU A 95 10.78 -10.34 -19.08
N LEU A 96 11.38 -9.23 -18.61
CA LEU A 96 11.95 -8.21 -19.48
C LEU A 96 13.11 -8.75 -20.32
N TYR A 97 13.94 -9.63 -19.74
CA TYR A 97 15.00 -10.29 -20.48
C TYR A 97 14.43 -11.16 -21.62
N GLU A 98 13.39 -11.94 -21.37
CA GLU A 98 12.72 -12.73 -22.41
C GLU A 98 12.12 -11.84 -23.51
N ILE A 99 11.50 -10.72 -23.13
CA ILE A 99 11.01 -9.72 -24.10
C ILE A 99 12.17 -9.15 -24.90
N SER A 100 13.31 -8.82 -24.28
CA SER A 100 14.49 -8.30 -24.98
C SER A 100 15.07 -9.29 -26.00
N VAL A 101 14.84 -10.59 -25.82
CA VAL A 101 15.27 -11.63 -26.77
C VAL A 101 14.29 -11.74 -27.93
N ARG A 102 12.98 -11.66 -27.68
CA ARG A 102 11.94 -11.73 -28.73
C ARG A 102 11.83 -10.43 -29.54
N GLU A 103 11.90 -9.30 -28.85
CA GLU A 103 11.66 -7.95 -29.36
C GLU A 103 12.92 -7.10 -29.16
N ALA A 104 13.99 -7.48 -29.87
CA ALA A 104 15.33 -6.97 -29.60
C ALA A 104 15.51 -5.45 -29.85
N GLN A 105 14.60 -4.81 -30.59
CA GLN A 105 14.63 -3.37 -30.92
C GLN A 105 13.88 -2.49 -29.91
N ARG A 106 13.30 -3.07 -28.85
CA ARG A 106 12.51 -2.32 -27.86
C ARG A 106 13.37 -1.65 -26.81
N VAL A 107 13.67 -0.36 -27.03
CA VAL A 107 14.50 0.45 -26.12
C VAL A 107 13.90 0.58 -24.72
N ASP A 108 12.58 0.68 -24.62
CA ASP A 108 11.82 0.78 -23.38
C ASP A 108 12.10 -0.40 -22.43
N VAL A 109 12.18 -1.60 -22.99
CA VAL A 109 12.50 -2.83 -22.23
C VAL A 109 13.89 -2.77 -21.62
N TYR A 110 14.89 -2.32 -22.39
CA TYR A 110 16.25 -2.17 -21.87
C TYR A 110 16.36 -1.06 -20.81
N ILE A 111 15.62 0.04 -20.98
CA ILE A 111 15.54 1.13 -20.01
C ILE A 111 14.94 0.63 -18.69
N GLU A 112 13.85 -0.15 -18.73
CA GLU A 112 13.23 -0.75 -17.54
C GLU A 112 14.20 -1.72 -16.84
N MET A 113 14.93 -2.53 -17.61
CA MET A 113 15.96 -3.42 -17.05
C MET A 113 17.11 -2.65 -16.36
N ILE A 114 17.54 -1.51 -16.93
CA ILE A 114 18.55 -0.63 -16.31
C ILE A 114 18.03 -0.04 -15.01
N ASP A 115 16.77 0.43 -15.00
CA ASP A 115 16.14 1.01 -13.80
C ASP A 115 16.08 0.00 -12.66
N ILE A 116 15.58 -1.21 -12.94
CA ILE A 116 15.52 -2.30 -11.94
C ILE A 116 16.93 -2.68 -11.45
N ALA A 117 17.90 -2.77 -12.35
CA ALA A 117 19.28 -3.12 -11.98
C ALA A 117 19.92 -2.09 -11.03
N PHE A 118 19.74 -0.79 -11.26
CA PHE A 118 20.28 0.26 -10.39
C PHE A 118 19.46 0.49 -9.13
N ASN A 119 18.15 0.68 -9.26
CA ASN A 119 17.31 1.15 -8.16
C ASN A 119 16.90 0.02 -7.21
N GLU A 120 16.62 -1.17 -7.75
CA GLU A 120 16.06 -2.26 -6.97
C GLU A 120 17.14 -3.29 -6.60
N PHE A 121 18.05 -3.64 -7.52
CA PHE A 121 19.17 -4.54 -7.22
C PHE A 121 20.44 -3.86 -6.71
N LYS A 122 20.59 -2.54 -6.92
CA LYS A 122 21.82 -1.79 -6.62
C LYS A 122 23.07 -2.39 -7.26
N ASP A 123 22.91 -2.98 -8.44
CA ASP A 123 23.96 -3.67 -9.19
C ASP A 123 24.27 -2.92 -10.49
N GLY A 124 25.26 -2.02 -10.39
CA GLY A 124 25.72 -1.22 -11.53
C GLY A 124 26.40 -2.05 -12.63
N ASN A 125 26.99 -3.20 -12.29
CA ASN A 125 27.62 -4.08 -13.28
C ASN A 125 26.55 -4.76 -14.15
N ARG A 126 25.45 -5.18 -13.52
CA ARG A 126 24.29 -5.72 -14.24
C ARG A 126 23.66 -4.67 -15.15
N ALA A 127 23.46 -3.45 -14.66
CA ALA A 127 22.97 -2.35 -15.49
C ALA A 127 23.90 -2.05 -16.68
N LEU A 128 25.22 -2.08 -16.46
CA LEU A 128 26.22 -1.88 -17.50
C LEU A 128 26.19 -2.99 -18.56
N SER A 129 25.98 -4.24 -18.15
CA SER A 129 25.80 -5.37 -19.08
C SER A 129 24.57 -5.18 -19.96
N VAL A 130 23.45 -4.74 -19.38
CA VAL A 130 22.23 -4.40 -20.12
C VAL A 130 22.50 -3.25 -21.11
N LEU A 131 23.21 -2.20 -20.68
CA LEU A 131 23.61 -1.08 -21.54
C LEU A 131 24.36 -1.58 -22.77
N TYR A 132 25.43 -2.36 -22.58
CA TYR A 132 26.22 -2.87 -23.70
C TYR A 132 25.41 -3.79 -24.62
N LYS A 133 24.53 -4.64 -24.06
CA LYS A 133 23.66 -5.51 -24.85
C LYS A 133 22.72 -4.68 -25.73
N GLY A 134 22.02 -3.70 -25.18
CA GLY A 134 21.09 -2.88 -25.94
C GLY A 134 21.79 -2.00 -26.97
N LEU A 135 22.94 -1.38 -26.64
CA LEU A 135 23.71 -0.59 -27.62
C LEU A 135 24.18 -1.41 -28.82
N LYS A 136 24.44 -2.71 -28.64
CA LYS A 136 24.83 -3.63 -29.72
C LYS A 136 23.65 -4.02 -30.62
N VAL A 137 22.45 -4.07 -30.08
CA VAL A 137 21.26 -4.62 -30.76
C VAL A 137 20.39 -3.51 -31.36
N LEU A 138 20.24 -2.39 -30.67
CA LEU A 138 19.42 -1.25 -31.09
C LEU A 138 20.02 -0.61 -32.34
N GLN A 139 19.23 -0.58 -33.42
CA GLN A 139 19.69 -0.06 -34.71
C GLN A 139 19.56 1.46 -34.81
N LYS A 140 18.51 2.03 -34.23
CA LYS A 140 18.24 3.47 -34.27
C LYS A 140 19.21 4.22 -33.37
N LYS A 141 19.68 5.37 -33.85
CA LYS A 141 20.61 6.21 -33.09
C LYS A 141 19.91 6.83 -31.88
N GLU A 142 18.67 7.26 -32.08
CA GLU A 142 17.81 7.89 -31.07
C GLU A 142 17.58 6.94 -29.90
N ASP A 143 17.32 5.65 -30.18
CA ASP A 143 17.12 4.62 -29.14
C ASP A 143 18.40 4.37 -28.34
N ARG A 144 19.57 4.34 -29.00
CA ARG A 144 20.86 4.19 -28.33
C ARG A 144 21.18 5.41 -27.44
N GLU A 145 20.85 6.61 -27.89
CA GLU A 145 21.02 7.84 -27.12
C GLU A 145 20.06 7.88 -25.92
N ALA A 146 18.78 7.55 -26.12
CA ALA A 146 17.79 7.46 -25.04
C ALA A 146 18.20 6.45 -23.97
N MET A 147 18.71 5.29 -24.37
CA MET A 147 19.20 4.26 -23.45
C MET A 147 20.45 4.71 -22.68
N SER A 148 21.37 5.42 -23.34
CA SER A 148 22.57 5.97 -22.69
C SER A 148 22.23 7.07 -21.69
N ASP A 149 21.28 7.94 -22.04
CA ASP A 149 20.77 8.98 -21.14
C ASP A 149 20.04 8.38 -19.94
N ALA A 150 19.21 7.36 -20.16
CA ALA A 150 18.56 6.60 -19.10
C ALA A 150 19.58 5.98 -18.14
N PHE A 151 20.65 5.36 -18.66
CA PHE A 151 21.72 4.81 -17.83
C PHE A 151 22.41 5.89 -16.97
N ASN A 152 22.73 7.05 -17.55
CA ASN A 152 23.35 8.14 -16.81
C ASN A 152 22.44 8.69 -15.71
N LYS A 153 21.14 8.84 -15.99
CA LYS A 153 20.12 9.24 -15.02
C LYS A 153 19.99 8.22 -13.88
N ALA A 154 19.90 6.93 -14.21
CA ALA A 154 19.83 5.87 -13.20
C ALA A 154 21.09 5.82 -12.33
N LYS A 155 22.29 5.98 -12.94
CA LYS A 155 23.57 6.09 -12.21
C LYS A 155 23.61 7.29 -11.26
N ALA A 156 22.96 8.39 -11.62
CA ALA A 156 22.80 9.57 -10.77
C ALA A 156 21.72 9.41 -9.67
N GLY A 157 21.05 8.25 -9.59
CA GLY A 157 19.99 7.98 -8.63
C GLY A 157 18.62 8.58 -9.01
N ILE A 158 18.44 9.01 -10.26
CA ILE A 158 17.18 9.53 -10.76
C ILE A 158 16.33 8.35 -11.26
N ARG A 159 15.16 8.13 -10.63
CA ARG A 159 14.21 7.10 -11.08
C ARG A 159 13.66 7.44 -12.47
N LEU A 160 13.67 6.46 -13.36
CA LEU A 160 13.19 6.63 -14.72
C LEU A 160 11.67 6.43 -14.73
N LYS A 161 10.91 7.49 -15.02
CA LYS A 161 9.48 7.35 -15.31
C LYS A 161 9.33 6.83 -16.74
N ILE A 162 9.03 5.54 -16.86
CA ILE A 162 8.62 4.93 -18.12
C ILE A 162 7.10 5.14 -18.20
N VAL A 163 6.65 5.95 -19.17
CA VAL A 163 5.24 6.24 -19.46
C VAL A 163 4.72 5.23 -20.47
#